data_AF-A0A559PT50-F1
#
_entry.id   AF-A0A559PT50-F1
#
_cell.length_a   1.000
_cell.length_b   1.000
_cell.length_c   1.000
_cell.angle_alpha   90.00
_cell.angle_beta   90.00
_cell.angle_gamma   90.00
#
_symmetry.space_group_name_H-M   'P 1'
#
loop_
_entity.id
_entity.type
_entity.pdbx_description
1 polymer ?
#
loop_
_entity_poly.entity_id
_entity_poly.type
_entity_poly.pdbx_seq_one_letter_code
_entity_poly.pdbx_strand_id
1 'polypeptide(L)'
;MIRQKYKTLVTIKFWVALFFGFIISIVLIQPLAISLFMYDNAGGLLSWWNTFRIAFQQIVEMGDSEQILKNFLFGLMGVSITIMYYIGLYMSKESDDILKKAS
;
A
#
# COMPACT_ATOMS: atom_id res chain seq x y z
N MET A 1 -12.65 24.20 -22.24
CA MET A 1 -13.14 22.83 -21.98
C MET A 1 -12.02 21.78 -21.78
N ILE A 2 -10.92 21.81 -22.55
CA ILE A 2 -9.83 20.80 -22.50
C ILE A 2 -9.06 20.77 -21.16
N ARG A 3 -8.72 21.94 -20.59
CA ARG A 3 -8.01 22.06 -19.29
C ARG A 3 -8.76 21.43 -18.11
N GLN A 4 -10.10 21.46 -18.15
CA GLN A 4 -10.95 20.94 -17.08
C GLN A 4 -10.97 19.41 -17.09
N LYS A 5 -11.05 18.79 -18.27
CA LYS A 5 -10.94 17.33 -18.43
C LYS A 5 -9.59 16.80 -17.93
N TYR A 6 -8.49 17.51 -18.19
CA TYR A 6 -7.16 17.11 -17.71
C TYR A 6 -7.06 17.11 -16.18
N LYS A 7 -7.60 18.14 -15.52
CA LYS A 7 -7.58 18.24 -14.06
C LYS A 7 -8.37 17.08 -13.43
N THR A 8 -9.54 16.74 -13.98
CA THR A 8 -10.37 15.62 -13.52
C THR A 8 -9.65 14.27 -13.67
N LEU A 9 -8.98 14.02 -14.80
CA LEU A 9 -8.24 12.78 -15.02
C LEU A 9 -7.06 12.60 -14.06
N VAL A 10 -6.34 13.67 -13.75
CA VAL A 10 -5.23 13.63 -12.78
C VAL A 10 -5.75 13.35 -11.38
N THR A 11 -6.86 13.98 -10.98
CA THR A 11 -7.50 13.72 -9.68
C THR A 11 -7.98 12.27 -9.58
N ILE A 12 -8.62 11.72 -10.62
CA ILE A 12 -9.05 10.32 -10.64
C ILE A 12 -7.85 9.37 -10.49
N LYS A 13 -6.77 9.59 -11.24
CA LYS A 13 -5.56 8.76 -11.15
C LYS A 13 -4.97 8.75 -9.74
N PHE A 14 -4.97 9.90 -9.07
CA PHE A 14 -4.51 10.00 -7.69
C PHE A 14 -5.38 9.17 -6.73
N TRP A 15 -6.71 9.32 -6.79
CA TRP A 15 -7.61 8.53 -5.95
C TRP A 15 -7.52 7.03 -6.21
N VAL A 16 -7.37 6.63 -7.48
CA VAL A 16 -7.15 5.24 -7.87
C VAL A 16 -5.84 4.71 -7.26
N ALA A 17 -4.77 5.50 -7.30
CA ALA A 17 -3.50 5.12 -6.67
C ALA A 17 -3.64 4.94 -5.16
N LEU A 18 -4.34 5.84 -4.46
CA LEU A 18 -4.59 5.71 -3.02
C LEU A 18 -5.39 4.44 -2.68
N PHE A 19 -6.42 4.14 -3.49
CA PHE A 19 -7.23 2.93 -3.33
C PHE A 19 -6.39 1.67 -3.51
N PHE A 20 -5.54 1.62 -4.53
CA PHE A 20 -4.62 0.49 -4.72
C PHE A 20 -3.58 0.41 -3.60
N GLY A 21 -3.02 1.52 -3.14
CA GLY A 21 -2.11 1.55 -2.00
C GLY A 21 -2.75 0.94 -0.74
N PHE A 22 -4.01 1.28 -0.48
CA PHE A 22 -4.78 0.71 0.62
C PHE A 22 -4.94 -0.82 0.48
N ILE A 23 -5.43 -1.29 -0.68
CA ILE A 23 -5.67 -2.73 -0.92
C ILE A 23 -4.38 -3.53 -0.90
N ILE A 24 -3.33 -3.06 -1.58
CA ILE A 24 -2.04 -3.76 -1.71
C ILE A 24 -1.44 -4.00 -0.32
N SER A 25 -1.50 -3.02 0.57
CA SER A 25 -0.97 -3.18 1.92
C SER A 25 -1.73 -4.22 2.75
N ILE A 26 -3.05 -4.32 2.57
CA ILE A 26 -3.86 -5.34 3.26
C ILE A 26 -3.62 -6.73 2.65
N VAL A 27 -3.58 -6.85 1.32
CA VAL A 27 -3.55 -8.14 0.63
C VAL A 27 -2.14 -8.73 0.56
N LEU A 28 -1.10 -7.90 0.53
CA LEU A 28 0.30 -8.37 0.43
C LEU A 28 1.06 -8.18 1.73
N ILE A 29 1.13 -6.95 2.25
CA ILE A 29 2.04 -6.64 3.37
C ILE A 29 1.57 -7.32 4.66
N GLN A 30 0.28 -7.30 4.95
CA GLN A 30 -0.27 -7.90 6.16
C GLN A 30 -0.07 -9.43 6.23
N PRO A 31 -0.43 -10.25 5.21
CA PRO A 31 -0.18 -11.69 5.27
C PRO A 31 1.31 -12.02 5.24
N LEU A 32 2.13 -11.21 4.55
CA LEU A 32 3.59 -11.36 4.62
C LEU A 32 4.11 -11.18 6.05
N ALA A 33 3.72 -10.10 6.73
CA ALA A 33 4.14 -9.82 8.10
C ALA A 33 3.71 -10.92 9.08
N ILE A 34 2.45 -11.37 9.00
CA ILE A 34 1.92 -12.45 9.84
C ILE A 34 2.64 -13.76 9.53
N SER A 35 2.84 -14.09 8.25
CA SER A 35 3.50 -15.34 7.84
C SER A 35 4.94 -15.45 8.32
N LEU A 36 5.68 -14.33 8.30
CA LEU A 36 7.05 -14.28 8.80
C LEU A 36 7.07 -14.48 10.31
N PHE A 37 6.19 -13.77 11.04
CA PHE A 37 6.08 -13.89 12.49
C PHE A 37 5.72 -15.32 12.91
N MET A 38 4.76 -15.95 12.21
CA MET A 38 4.38 -17.35 12.46
C MET A 38 5.52 -18.32 12.13
N TYR A 39 6.25 -18.09 11.04
CA TYR A 39 7.36 -18.94 10.62
C TYR A 39 8.51 -18.92 11.63
N ASP A 40 8.86 -17.72 12.10
CA ASP A 40 9.91 -17.52 13.12
C ASP A 40 9.52 -18.22 14.44
N ASN A 41 8.29 -18.01 14.91
CA ASN A 41 7.78 -18.65 16.12
C ASN A 41 7.61 -20.18 16.00
N ALA A 42 7.41 -20.71 14.79
CA ALA A 42 7.31 -22.14 14.56
C ALA A 42 8.66 -22.86 14.64
N GLY A 43 9.79 -22.14 14.78
CA GLY A 43 11.11 -22.74 14.95
C GLY A 43 11.51 -23.68 13.81
N GLY A 44 11.01 -23.44 12.60
CA GLY A 44 11.26 -24.30 11.42
C GLY A 44 10.38 -25.55 11.30
N LEU A 45 9.37 -25.74 12.17
CA LEU A 45 8.45 -26.89 12.12
C LEU A 45 7.41 -26.78 10.99
N LEU A 46 7.19 -25.59 10.44
CA LEU A 46 6.23 -25.34 9.37
C LEU A 46 6.93 -24.65 8.19
N SER A 47 6.60 -25.05 6.96
CA SER A 47 7.09 -24.33 5.78
C SER A 47 6.53 -22.91 5.74
N TRP A 48 7.36 -21.94 5.35
CA TRP A 48 6.93 -20.53 5.21
C TRP A 48 5.74 -20.36 4.25
N TRP A 49 5.69 -21.18 3.19
CA TRP A 49 4.56 -21.16 2.27
C TRP A 49 3.24 -21.57 2.93
N ASN A 50 3.29 -22.52 3.86
CA ASN A 50 2.11 -22.94 4.61
C ASN A 50 1.66 -21.85 5.59
N THR A 51 2.59 -21.21 6.30
CA THR A 51 2.26 -20.09 7.21
C THR A 51 1.70 -18.90 6.44
N PHE A 52 2.19 -18.64 5.22
CA PHE A 52 1.65 -17.60 4.34
C PHE A 52 0.20 -17.86 3.91
N ARG A 53 -0.13 -19.10 3.51
CA ARG A 53 -1.51 -19.46 3.18
C ARG A 53 -2.47 -19.31 4.35
N ILE A 54 -2.04 -19.73 5.54
CA ILE A 54 -2.83 -19.59 6.78
C ILE A 54 -3.06 -18.10 7.09
N ALA A 55 -2.01 -17.28 7.04
CA ALA A 55 -2.12 -15.84 7.26
C ALA A 55 -3.05 -15.16 6.24
N PHE A 56 -3.00 -15.59 4.99
CA PHE A 56 -3.88 -15.06 3.94
C PHE A 56 -5.35 -15.42 4.21
N GLN A 57 -5.63 -16.66 4.61
CA GLN A 57 -6.99 -17.08 4.96
C GLN A 57 -7.55 -16.30 6.15
N GLN A 58 -6.74 -16.05 7.19
CA GLN A 58 -7.15 -15.26 8.36
C GLN A 58 -7.59 -13.83 8.00
N ILE A 59 -6.96 -13.23 6.98
CA ILE A 59 -7.33 -11.88 6.51
C ILE A 59 -8.63 -11.90 5.71
N VAL A 60 -8.84 -12.94 4.90
CA VAL A 60 -10.04 -13.10 4.06
C VAL A 60 -11.27 -13.44 4.90
N GLU A 61 -11.11 -14.23 5.96
CA GLU A 61 -12.24 -14.68 6.80
C GLU A 61 -12.85 -13.54 7.63
N MET A 62 -12.21 -12.36 7.73
CA MET A 62 -12.72 -11.12 8.35
C MET A 62 -13.54 -11.34 9.64
N GLY A 63 -13.17 -12.33 10.45
CA GLY A 63 -14.06 -12.87 11.48
C GLY A 63 -14.18 -12.02 12.75
N ASP A 64 -13.26 -11.07 12.97
CA ASP A 64 -13.19 -10.30 14.22
C ASP A 64 -12.93 -8.80 13.99
N SER A 65 -13.49 -7.98 14.88
CA SER A 65 -13.25 -6.55 15.03
C SER A 65 -11.77 -6.18 15.11
N GLU A 66 -10.94 -7.02 15.73
CA GLU A 66 -9.49 -6.84 15.79
C GLU A 66 -8.85 -6.96 14.40
N GLN A 67 -9.34 -7.90 13.57
CA GLN A 67 -8.88 -8.07 12.19
C GLN A 67 -9.26 -6.86 11.34
N ILE A 68 -10.48 -6.31 11.52
CA ILE A 68 -10.93 -5.10 10.84
C ILE A 68 -10.02 -3.91 11.18
N LEU A 69 -9.69 -3.72 12.47
CA LEU A 69 -8.78 -2.66 12.90
C LEU A 69 -7.38 -2.83 12.29
N LYS A 70 -6.82 -4.05 12.31
CA LYS A 70 -5.52 -4.34 11.69
C LYS A 70 -5.55 -4.04 10.18
N ASN A 71 -6.58 -4.51 9.46
CA ASN A 71 -6.74 -4.23 8.04
C ASN A 71 -6.79 -2.73 7.77
N PHE A 72 -7.54 -1.97 8.57
CA PHE A 72 -7.61 -0.52 8.46
C PHE A 72 -6.25 0.15 8.66
N LEU A 73 -5.49 -0.24 9.68
CA LEU A 73 -4.14 0.29 9.95
C LEU A 73 -3.15 -0.01 8.81
N PHE A 74 -3.13 -1.25 8.31
CA PHE A 74 -2.29 -1.62 7.16
C PHE A 74 -2.70 -0.86 5.90
N GLY A 75 -4.00 -0.68 5.69
CA GLY A 75 -4.52 0.13 4.60
C GLY A 75 -4.08 1.60 4.69
N LEU A 76 -4.17 2.21 5.88
CA LEU A 76 -3.68 3.58 6.12
C LEU A 76 -2.18 3.72 5.89
N MET A 77 -1.40 2.71 6.29
CA MET A 77 0.03 2.67 5.98
C MET A 77 0.28 2.68 4.46
N GLY A 78 -0.47 1.89 3.70
CA GLY A 78 -0.40 1.88 2.23
C GLY A 78 -0.76 3.21 1.58
N VAL A 79 -1.81 3.86 2.06
CA VAL A 79 -2.19 5.22 1.66
C VAL A 79 -1.07 6.21 1.96
N SER A 80 -0.46 6.12 3.14
CA SER A 80 0.62 7.02 3.56
C SER A 80 1.85 6.88 2.67
N ILE A 81 2.29 5.65 2.37
CA ILE A 81 3.40 5.37 1.44
C ILE A 81 3.09 5.92 0.05
N THR A 82 1.87 5.72 -0.43
CA THR A 82 1.44 6.23 -1.75
C THR A 82 1.51 7.75 -1.79
N ILE A 83 1.05 8.44 -0.74
CA ILE A 83 1.15 9.90 -0.63
C ILE A 83 2.62 10.34 -0.62
N MET A 84 3.48 9.69 0.18
CA MET A 84 4.92 10.00 0.24
C MET A 84 5.59 9.85 -1.12
N TYR A 85 5.25 8.80 -1.87
CA TYR A 85 5.75 8.59 -3.23
C TYR A 85 5.35 9.73 -4.18
N TYR A 86 4.07 10.13 -4.16
CA TYR A 86 3.60 11.25 -4.99
C TYR A 86 4.22 12.59 -4.61
N ILE A 87 4.41 12.85 -3.31
CA ILE A 87 5.12 14.05 -2.83
C ILE A 87 6.56 14.03 -3.34
N GLY A 88 7.26 12.90 -3.21
CA GLY A 88 8.62 12.74 -3.73
C GLY A 88 8.72 12.99 -5.24
N LEU A 89 7.79 12.45 -6.02
CA LEU A 89 7.71 12.71 -7.46
C LEU A 89 7.48 14.19 -7.80
N TYR A 90 6.61 14.87 -7.05
CA TYR A 90 6.34 16.29 -7.26
C TYR A 90 7.59 17.13 -7.00
N MET A 91 8.26 16.89 -5.87
CA MET A 91 9.48 17.60 -5.48
C MET A 91 10.62 17.38 -6.48
N SER A 92 10.80 16.14 -6.94
CA SER A 92 11.82 15.82 -7.97
C SER A 92 11.57 16.58 -9.26
N LYS A 93 10.32 16.63 -9.72
CA LYS A 93 9.95 17.31 -10.96
C LYS A 93 10.13 18.82 -10.87
N GLU A 94 9.76 19.42 -9.74
CA GLU A 94 9.95 20.85 -9.50
C GLU A 94 11.43 21.23 -9.55
N SER A 95 12.32 20.42 -8.95
CA SER A 95 13.76 20.64 -9.02
C SER A 95 14.29 20.61 -10.46
N ASP A 96 13.86 19.65 -11.27
CA ASP A 96 14.30 19.53 -12.67
C ASP A 96 13.84 20.73 -13.52
N ASP A 97 12.62 21.21 -13.28
CA ASP A 97 12.05 22.36 -14.00
C ASP A 97 12.78 23.68 -13.65
N ILE A 98 13.25 23.82 -12.41
CA ILE A 98 14.09 24.96 -11.98
C ILE A 98 15.45 24.92 -12.69
N LEU A 99 16.11 23.76 -12.70
CA LEU A 99 17.43 23.60 -13.35
C LEU A 99 17.36 23.92 -14.84
N LYS A 100 16.32 23.48 -15.55
CA LYS A 100 16.12 23.79 -16.97
C LYS A 100 15.86 25.26 -17.27
N LYS A 101 15.31 26.02 -16.32
CA LYS A 101 15.09 27.47 -16.50
C LYS A 101 16.33 28.30 -16.22
N ALA A 102 17.30 27.74 -15.49
CA ALA A 102 18.53 28.40 -15.12
C ALA A 102 19.68 28.18 -16.13
N SER A 103 19.55 27.19 -17.02
CA SER A 103 20.45 26.92 -18.16
C SER A 103 20.03 27.64 -19.43
#